data_AF-A0A699XJS4-F1
#
_entry.id   AF-A0A699XJS4-F1
#
_cell.length_a   1.000
_cell.length_b   1.000
_cell.length_c   1.000
_cell.angle_alpha   90.00
_cell.angle_beta   90.00
_cell.angle_gamma   90.00
#
_symmetry.space_group_name_H-M   'P 1'
#
loop_
_entity.id
_entity.type
_entity.pdbx_description
1 polymer ?
#
loop_
_entity_poly.entity_id
_entity_poly.type
_entity_poly.pdbx_seq_one_letter_code
_entity_poly.pdbx_strand_id
1 'polypeptide(L)'
;DLLADLSKGKGWTFAEVRPDGIVGFTPISNAMNLSQGIGLYLTIYREVHGRGAKVNWPGTEKSWKCKHSDTSQGILARMEIHAAMH
;
A
#
# COMPACT_ATOMS: atom_id res chain seq x y z
N ASP A 1 -19.73 -14.33 -10.67
CA ASP A 1 -18.37 -13.89 -10.94
C ASP A 1 -18.48 -12.85 -12.05
N LEU A 2 -18.58 -11.57 -11.69
CA LEU A 2 -19.04 -10.53 -12.63
C LEU A 2 -18.08 -10.38 -13.82
N LEU A 3 -16.77 -10.35 -13.55
CA LEU A 3 -15.78 -10.21 -14.61
C LEU A 3 -15.74 -11.46 -15.50
N ALA A 4 -15.93 -12.66 -14.95
CA ALA A 4 -16.07 -13.87 -15.76
C ALA A 4 -17.33 -13.89 -16.61
N ASP A 5 -18.44 -13.35 -16.11
CA ASP A 5 -19.66 -13.22 -16.90
C ASP A 5 -19.49 -12.20 -18.03
N LEU A 6 -18.80 -11.09 -17.78
CA LEU A 6 -18.55 -10.03 -18.77
C LEU A 6 -17.52 -10.42 -19.83
N SER A 7 -16.58 -11.33 -19.54
CA SER A 7 -15.57 -11.80 -20.50
C SER A 7 -16.10 -12.88 -21.46
N LYS A 8 -17.27 -13.47 -21.21
CA LYS A 8 -17.87 -14.51 -22.08
C LYS A 8 -18.00 -14.05 -23.52
N GLY A 9 -17.39 -14.80 -24.44
CA GLY A 9 -17.41 -14.50 -25.87
C GLY A 9 -16.59 -13.27 -26.27
N LYS A 10 -15.72 -12.75 -25.39
CA LYS A 10 -14.77 -11.67 -25.68
C LYS A 10 -13.35 -12.22 -25.78
N GLY A 11 -12.47 -11.48 -26.44
CA GLY A 11 -11.06 -11.85 -26.61
C GLY A 11 -10.13 -11.45 -25.45
N TRP A 12 -10.68 -10.94 -24.35
CA TRP A 12 -9.92 -10.52 -23.17
C TRP A 12 -10.21 -11.41 -21.96
N THR A 13 -9.23 -11.54 -21.08
CA THR A 13 -9.31 -12.22 -19.78
C THR A 13 -9.03 -11.23 -18.65
N PHE A 14 -9.19 -11.67 -17.41
CA PHE A 14 -8.88 -10.84 -16.24
C PHE A 14 -8.15 -11.66 -15.18
N ALA A 15 -7.40 -10.98 -14.32
CA ALA A 15 -6.79 -11.53 -13.12
C ALA A 15 -7.16 -10.64 -11.92
N GLU A 16 -7.34 -11.25 -10.75
CA GLU A 16 -7.64 -10.53 -9.51
C GLU A 16 -6.43 -10.59 -8.58
N VAL A 17 -5.86 -9.42 -8.26
CA VAL A 17 -4.72 -9.28 -7.35
C VAL A 17 -5.17 -8.51 -6.11
N ARG A 18 -5.00 -9.09 -4.93
CA ARG A 18 -5.46 -8.53 -3.64
C ARG A 18 -4.25 -8.24 -2.72
N PRO A 19 -3.60 -7.08 -2.85
CA PRO A 19 -2.49 -6.71 -1.98
C PRO A 19 -2.96 -6.33 -0.57
N ASP A 20 -2.06 -6.46 0.40
CA ASP A 20 -2.19 -5.82 1.72
C ASP A 20 -1.74 -4.34 1.62
N GLY A 21 -1.56 -3.66 2.76
CA GLY A 21 -1.05 -2.29 2.83
C GLY A 21 0.14 -2.04 1.89
N ILE A 22 -0.04 -1.13 0.92
CA ILE A 22 0.97 -0.89 -0.12
C ILE A 22 2.03 0.10 0.37
N VAL A 23 3.29 -0.33 0.32
CA VAL A 23 4.47 0.50 0.61
C VAL A 23 5.08 0.96 -0.71
N GLY A 24 5.06 2.28 -0.95
CA GLY A 24 5.51 2.84 -2.21
C GLY A 24 5.31 4.36 -2.34
N PHE A 25 5.42 4.85 -3.56
CA PHE A 25 5.34 6.25 -3.90
C PHE A 25 4.35 6.48 -5.05
N THR A 26 3.54 7.52 -4.92
CA THR A 26 2.69 8.05 -5.99
C THR A 26 2.99 9.54 -6.16
N PRO A 27 3.15 10.04 -7.39
CA PRO A 27 3.40 11.47 -7.62
C PRO A 27 2.18 12.35 -7.33
N ILE A 28 1.00 11.72 -7.22
CA ILE A 28 -0.26 12.37 -6.86
C ILE A 28 -0.67 11.96 -5.44
N SER A 29 -1.47 12.81 -4.79
CA SER A 29 -2.04 12.53 -3.47
C SER A 29 -2.82 11.22 -3.48
N ASN A 30 -2.49 10.33 -2.56
CA ASN A 30 -3.20 9.08 -2.33
C ASN A 30 -3.48 8.93 -0.83
N ALA A 31 -4.75 8.97 -0.45
CA ALA A 31 -5.18 8.85 0.95
C ALA A 31 -4.81 7.51 1.60
N MET A 32 -4.52 6.47 0.80
CA MET A 32 -4.15 5.14 1.27
C MET A 32 -2.64 4.87 1.21
N ASN A 33 -1.81 5.86 0.86
CA ASN A 33 -0.36 5.67 0.85
C ASN A 33 0.20 5.69 2.28
N LEU A 34 0.47 4.50 2.83
CA LEU A 34 0.97 4.32 4.19
C LEU A 34 2.32 5.04 4.41
N SER A 35 3.21 4.97 3.43
CA SER A 35 4.54 5.60 3.51
C SER A 35 4.44 7.12 3.55
N GLN A 36 3.55 7.70 2.74
CA GLN A 36 3.28 9.14 2.74
C GLN A 36 2.70 9.59 4.08
N GLY A 37 1.73 8.86 4.63
CA GLY A 37 1.11 9.19 5.92
C GLY A 37 2.12 9.22 7.07
N ILE A 38 2.96 8.18 7.18
CA ILE A 38 4.02 8.11 8.20
C ILE A 38 5.07 9.21 7.98
N GLY A 39 5.50 9.43 6.73
CA GLY A 39 6.48 10.46 6.40
C GLY A 39 6.01 11.87 6.77
N LEU A 40 4.74 12.19 6.51
CA LEU A 40 4.15 13.47 6.88
C LEU A 40 4.07 13.64 8.41
N TYR A 41 3.59 12.61 9.13
CA TYR A 41 3.55 12.62 10.59
C TYR A 41 4.92 12.90 11.20
N LEU A 42 5.96 12.17 10.77
CA LEU A 42 7.32 12.33 11.28
C LEU A 42 7.91 13.71 10.95
N THR A 43 7.62 14.23 9.75
CA THR A 43 8.09 15.55 9.31
C THR A 43 7.47 16.66 10.16
N ILE A 44 6.16 16.63 10.36
CA ILE A 44 5.44 17.60 11.21
C ILE A 44 5.90 17.46 12.66
N TYR A 45 6.07 16.24 13.17
CA TYR A 45 6.50 16.01 14.55
C TYR A 45 7.88 16.61 14.81
N ARG A 46 8.83 16.43 13.89
CA ARG A 46 10.15 17.05 13.96
C ARG A 46 10.08 18.58 13.93
N GLU A 47 9.19 19.14 13.11
CA GLU A 47 9.03 20.60 13.02
C GLU A 47 8.48 21.19 14.32
N VAL A 48 7.48 20.55 14.92
CA VAL A 48 6.83 21.02 16.15
C VAL A 48 7.69 20.80 17.40
N HIS A 49 8.38 19.66 17.49
CA HIS A 49 9.10 19.25 18.71
C HIS A 49 10.63 19.40 18.61
N GLY A 50 11.15 19.82 17.45
CA GLY A 50 12.56 20.03 17.21
C GLY A 50 13.34 18.78 16.78
N ARG A 51 14.59 19.01 16.38
CA ARG A 51 15.49 17.94 15.92
C ARG A 51 15.84 17.00 17.07
N GLY A 52 15.69 15.69 16.84
CA GLY A 52 16.00 14.66 17.82
C GLY A 52 14.87 14.34 18.79
N ALA A 53 13.68 14.91 18.58
CA ALA A 53 12.50 14.56 19.35
C ALA A 53 12.22 13.05 19.30
N LYS A 54 11.92 12.46 20.46
CA LYS A 54 11.51 11.06 20.56
C LYS A 54 10.05 10.94 20.17
N VAL A 55 9.78 10.21 19.09
CA VAL A 55 8.42 10.02 18.57
C VAL A 55 7.79 8.81 19.25
N ASN A 56 6.67 9.02 19.93
CA ASN A 56 5.88 7.92 20.47
C ASN A 56 5.07 7.25 19.36
N TRP A 57 4.87 5.93 19.47
CA TRP A 57 4.02 5.20 18.54
C TRP A 57 2.58 5.74 18.60
N PRO A 58 1.99 6.21 17.48
CA PRO A 58 0.67 6.83 17.48
C PRO A 58 -0.49 5.81 17.48
N GLY A 59 -0.19 4.52 17.30
CA GLY A 59 -1.17 3.45 17.25
C GLY A 59 -1.40 2.76 18.61
N THR A 60 -1.99 1.58 18.55
CA THR A 60 -2.24 0.75 19.73
C THR A 60 -1.08 -0.21 20.00
N GLU A 61 -0.94 -0.69 21.24
CA GLU A 61 0.02 -1.74 21.58
C GLU A 61 -0.18 -3.02 20.74
N LYS A 62 -1.44 -3.35 20.42
CA LYS A 62 -1.76 -4.48 19.56
C LYS A 62 -1.19 -4.30 18.15
N SER A 63 -1.35 -3.12 17.56
CA SER A 63 -0.78 -2.81 16.23
C SER A 63 0.75 -2.80 16.22
N TRP A 64 1.38 -2.49 17.35
CA TRP A 64 2.83 -2.53 17.49
C TRP A 64 3.39 -3.97 17.52
N LYS A 65 2.64 -4.90 18.14
CA LYS A 65 3.08 -6.28 18.36
C LYS A 65 2.60 -7.27 17.31
N CYS A 66 1.60 -6.92 16.49
CA CYS A 66 1.05 -7.85 15.51
C CYS A 66 2.00 -8.06 14.32
N LYS A 67 1.90 -9.23 13.70
CA LYS A 67 2.56 -9.48 12.41
C LYS A 67 1.78 -8.76 11.31
N HIS A 68 2.50 -8.26 10.31
CA HIS A 68 1.95 -7.57 9.15
C HIS A 68 2.56 -8.14 7.87
N SER A 69 1.85 -7.99 6.74
CA SER A 69 2.21 -8.54 5.44
C SER A 69 2.16 -7.47 4.35
N ASP A 70 2.73 -6.29 4.64
CA ASP A 70 2.72 -5.16 3.71
C ASP A 70 3.28 -5.53 2.34
N THR A 71 2.68 -4.94 1.30
CA THR A 71 3.02 -5.24 -0.09
C THR A 71 3.88 -4.12 -0.67
N SER A 72 5.07 -4.45 -1.17
CA SER A 72 5.88 -3.50 -1.95
C SER A 72 5.19 -3.17 -3.27
N GLN A 73 5.03 -1.89 -3.58
CA GLN A 73 4.49 -1.43 -4.87
C GLN A 73 5.22 -2.05 -6.07
N GLY A 74 6.55 -2.19 -6.00
CA GLY A 74 7.34 -2.76 -7.09
C GLY A 74 7.10 -4.27 -7.27
N ILE A 75 6.88 -5.00 -6.19
CA ILE A 75 6.53 -6.44 -6.25
C ILE A 75 5.12 -6.60 -6.81
N LEU A 76 4.18 -5.80 -6.32
CA LEU A 76 2.79 -5.80 -6.80
C LEU A 76 2.73 -5.58 -8.31
N ALA A 77 3.40 -4.55 -8.82
CA ALA A 77 3.44 -4.26 -10.26
C ALA A 77 4.01 -5.45 -11.08
N ARG A 78 5.06 -6.11 -10.59
CA ARG A 78 5.61 -7.30 -11.26
C ARG A 78 4.64 -8.48 -11.24
N MET A 79 3.89 -8.66 -10.16
CA MET A 79 2.87 -9.71 -10.07
C MET A 79 1.72 -9.46 -11.04
N GLU A 80 1.25 -8.21 -11.14
CA GLU A 80 0.21 -7.83 -12.11
C GLU A 80 0.68 -8.07 -13.56
N ILE A 81 1.92 -7.70 -13.89
CA ILE A 81 2.51 -8.00 -15.21
C ILE A 81 2.60 -9.52 -15.42
N HIS A 82 3.05 -10.29 -14.42
CA HIS A 82 3.13 -11.74 -14.53
C HIS A 82 1.77 -12.37 -14.82
N ALA A 83 0.73 -11.95 -14.07
CA ALA A 83 -0.64 -12.43 -14.21
C ALA A 83 -1.31 -11.99 -15.53
N ALA A 84 -0.84 -10.91 -16.16
CA ALA A 84 -1.32 -10.49 -17.47
C ALA A 84 -0.70 -11.31 -18.63
N MET A 85 0.42 -11.98 -18.37
CA MET A 85 1.20 -12.70 -19.38
C MET A 85 1.05 -14.23 -19.31
N HIS A 86 0.39 -14.77 -18.27
CA HIS A 86 0.21 -16.20 -18.00
C HIS A 86 -1.25 -16.48 -17.62
#